data_AF-A0A652JVD8-F1
#
_entry.id   AF-A0A652JVD8-F1
#
_cell.length_a   1.000
_cell.length_b   1.000
_cell.length_c   1.000
_cell.angle_alpha   90.00
_cell.angle_beta   90.00
_cell.angle_gamma   90.00
#
_symmetry.space_group_name_H-M   'P 1'
#
loop_
_entity.id
_entity.type
_entity.pdbx_description
1 polymer ?
#
loop_
_entity_poly.entity_id
_entity_poly.type
_entity_poly.pdbx_seq_one_letter_code
_entity_poly.pdbx_strand_id
1 'polypeptide(L)'
;MTLPTSPTGWLAYYRTNEEVERKRHGRHLPVDGWSPEGDALVVDRRRGARVPAASLPHFRGLQVTESDTVNTVPGQGWSIAYLNGATPDPVIAWAVDRHGYAKPLIANSDGYAEPWEQESHGGFLSPGNPDNSPYRPAPEQEMD
;
A
#
# COMPACT_ATOMS: atom_id res chain seq x y z
N MET A 1 -1.37 -10.40 11.33
CA MET A 1 -2.77 -10.51 10.88
C MET A 1 -2.98 -9.41 9.86
N THR A 2 -3.10 -9.75 8.57
CA THR A 2 -3.24 -8.76 7.49
C THR A 2 -4.66 -8.22 7.49
N LEU A 3 -4.82 -6.90 7.56
CA LEU A 3 -6.12 -6.25 7.46
C LEU A 3 -6.66 -6.38 6.02
N PRO A 4 -7.99 -6.49 5.83
CA PRO A 4 -8.56 -6.50 4.48
C PRO A 4 -8.27 -5.17 3.78
N THR A 5 -8.07 -5.22 2.46
CA THR A 5 -8.01 -4.02 1.62
C THR A 5 -9.42 -3.44 1.44
N SER A 6 -9.53 -2.11 1.43
CA SER A 6 -10.78 -1.39 1.16
C SER A 6 -10.61 -0.49 -0.06
N PRO A 7 -11.60 -0.43 -0.97
CA PRO A 7 -11.57 0.48 -2.11
C PRO A 7 -11.57 1.97 -1.71
N THR A 8 -11.97 2.30 -0.48
CA THR A 8 -11.97 3.68 0.01
C THR A 8 -10.78 3.99 0.91
N GLY A 9 -9.94 3.01 1.23
CA GLY A 9 -8.89 3.15 2.23
C GLY A 9 -9.40 3.17 3.68
N TRP A 10 -10.66 2.80 3.94
CA TRP A 10 -11.25 2.77 5.28
C TRP A 10 -11.78 1.39 5.67
N LEU A 11 -11.59 1.02 6.93
CA LEU A 11 -12.21 -0.14 7.57
C LEU A 11 -13.17 0.32 8.65
N ALA A 12 -14.33 -0.32 8.72
CA ALA A 12 -15.17 -0.28 9.91
C ALA A 12 -14.69 -1.33 10.90
N TYR A 13 -14.44 -0.94 12.16
CA TYR A 13 -14.03 -1.88 13.21
C TYR A 13 -15.16 -2.12 14.21
N TYR A 14 -15.30 -3.39 14.58
CA TYR A 14 -16.37 -3.92 15.42
C TYR A 14 -15.77 -4.65 16.60
N ARG A 15 -16.25 -4.38 17.83
CA ARG A 15 -15.73 -5.03 19.03
C ARG A 15 -16.75 -5.10 20.16
N THR A 16 -16.96 -6.29 20.70
CA THR A 16 -17.80 -6.51 21.89
C THR A 16 -17.09 -5.99 23.16
N ASN A 17 -17.83 -5.75 24.25
CA ASN A 17 -17.22 -5.37 25.52
C ASN A 17 -16.31 -6.49 26.07
N GLU A 18 -16.73 -7.75 25.92
CA GLU A 18 -15.93 -8.92 26.32
C GLU A 18 -14.59 -8.99 25.56
N GLU A 19 -14.59 -8.68 24.27
CA GLU A 19 -13.35 -8.63 23.47
C GLU A 19 -12.43 -7.48 23.91
N VAL A 20 -12.98 -6.36 24.40
CA VAL A 20 -12.19 -5.27 24.99
C VAL A 20 -11.52 -5.74 26.27
N GLU A 21 -12.29 -6.31 27.20
CA GLU A 21 -11.80 -6.79 28.49
C GLU A 21 -10.73 -7.89 28.34
N ARG A 22 -10.95 -8.83 27.42
CA ARG A 22 -10.02 -9.93 27.15
C ARG A 22 -8.87 -9.55 26.23
N LYS A 23 -8.72 -8.26 25.88
CA LYS A 23 -7.72 -7.75 24.92
C LYS A 23 -7.69 -8.54 23.60
N ARG A 24 -8.84 -9.04 23.15
CA ARG A 24 -8.99 -9.76 21.89
C ARG A 24 -9.18 -8.80 20.72
N HIS A 25 -8.65 -9.19 19.56
CA HIS A 25 -8.84 -8.43 18.32
C HIS A 25 -10.31 -8.46 17.90
N GLY A 26 -10.85 -7.29 17.56
CA GLY A 26 -12.19 -7.16 17.00
C GLY A 26 -12.24 -7.58 15.52
N ARG A 27 -13.42 -7.43 14.92
CA ARG A 27 -13.64 -7.70 13.50
C ARG A 27 -13.51 -6.40 12.69
N HIS A 28 -12.89 -6.48 11.51
CA HIS A 28 -12.86 -5.39 10.54
C HIS A 28 -13.68 -5.75 9.29
N LEU A 29 -14.40 -4.77 8.75
CA LEU A 29 -15.06 -4.87 7.44
C LEU A 29 -14.57 -3.73 6.54
N PRO A 30 -14.27 -3.99 5.27
CA PRO A 30 -13.91 -2.94 4.33
C PRO A 30 -15.10 -2.01 4.08
N VAL A 31 -14.85 -0.71 4.14
CA VAL A 31 -15.80 0.29 3.65
C VAL A 31 -15.79 0.21 2.13
N ASP A 32 -16.96 -0.01 1.56
CA ASP A 32 -17.19 -0.22 0.13
C ASP A 32 -17.64 1.07 -0.58
N GLY A 33 -17.97 2.10 0.19
CA GLY A 33 -18.37 3.41 -0.32
C GLY A 33 -18.91 4.31 0.79
N TRP A 34 -19.48 5.45 0.37
CA TRP A 34 -20.07 6.45 1.25
C TRP A 34 -21.48 6.78 0.77
N SER A 35 -22.42 6.98 1.70
CA SER A 35 -23.74 7.52 1.36
C SER A 35 -23.65 9.01 1.00
N PRO A 36 -24.69 9.59 0.35
CA PRO A 36 -24.75 11.04 0.11
C PRO A 36 -24.67 11.88 1.39
N GLU A 37 -25.10 11.33 2.53
CA GLU A 37 -25.07 11.95 3.85
C GLU A 37 -23.71 11.82 4.54
N GLY A 38 -22.77 11.08 3.94
CA GLY A 38 -21.43 10.85 4.49
C GLY A 38 -21.30 9.62 5.38
N ASP A 39 -22.28 8.71 5.39
CA ASP A 39 -22.19 7.48 6.16
C ASP A 39 -21.28 6.46 5.45
N ALA A 40 -20.34 5.87 6.19
CA ALA A 40 -19.53 4.78 5.68
C ALA A 40 -20.40 3.54 5.43
N LEU A 41 -20.34 2.98 4.21
CA LEU A 41 -21.10 1.81 3.82
C LEU A 41 -20.24 0.55 3.81
N VAL A 42 -20.76 -0.53 4.38
CA VAL A 42 -20.16 -1.87 4.32
C VAL A 42 -21.13 -2.85 3.68
N VAL A 43 -20.60 -3.94 3.12
CA VAL A 43 -21.42 -5.01 2.55
C VAL A 43 -21.88 -5.95 3.66
N ASP A 44 -23.18 -5.98 3.95
CA ASP A 44 -23.79 -7.05 4.74
C ASP A 44 -24.04 -8.26 3.83
N ARG A 45 -23.13 -9.24 3.91
CA ARG A 45 -23.20 -10.47 3.10
C ARG A 45 -24.45 -11.32 3.39
N ARG A 46 -25.06 -11.21 4.57
CA ARG A 46 -26.29 -11.97 4.87
C ARG A 46 -27.49 -11.38 4.15
N ARG A 47 -27.51 -10.05 4.01
CA ARG A 47 -28.59 -9.33 3.31
C ARG A 47 -28.31 -9.11 1.83
N GLY A 48 -27.05 -9.27 1.40
CA GLY A 48 -26.63 -8.96 0.04
C GLY A 48 -26.74 -7.47 -0.30
N ALA A 49 -26.59 -6.59 0.70
CA ALA A 49 -26.83 -5.16 0.55
C ALA A 49 -25.73 -4.31 1.20
N ARG A 50 -25.55 -3.09 0.68
CA ARG A 50 -24.77 -2.05 1.36
C ARG A 50 -25.60 -1.48 2.50
N VAL A 51 -25.00 -1.42 3.68
CA VAL A 51 -25.64 -0.85 4.88
C VAL A 51 -24.67 0.12 5.56
N PRO A 52 -25.17 1.13 6.29
CA PRO A 52 -24.32 1.97 7.12
C PRO A 52 -23.52 1.12 8.11
N ALA A 53 -22.23 1.34 8.21
CA ALA A 53 -21.35 0.60 9.13
C ALA A 53 -21.83 0.71 10.58
N ALA A 54 -22.29 1.90 10.97
CA ALA A 54 -22.84 2.19 12.29
C ALA A 54 -24.14 1.42 12.60
N SER A 55 -24.83 0.89 11.60
CA SER A 55 -26.06 0.09 11.80
C SER A 55 -25.79 -1.35 12.24
N LEU A 56 -24.56 -1.85 12.09
CA LEU A 56 -24.20 -3.21 12.46
C LEU A 56 -23.80 -3.30 13.95
N PRO A 57 -24.16 -4.39 14.65
CA PRO A 57 -23.83 -4.56 16.06
C PRO A 57 -22.34 -4.45 16.34
N HIS A 58 -22.03 -3.84 17.49
CA HIS A 58 -20.67 -3.65 18.00
C HIS A 58 -19.78 -2.72 17.17
N PHE A 59 -20.35 -1.88 16.30
CA PHE A 59 -19.60 -0.83 15.63
C PHE A 59 -18.93 0.09 16.65
N ARG A 60 -17.65 0.40 16.41
CA ARG A 60 -16.87 1.27 17.29
C ARG A 60 -16.30 2.48 16.58
N GLY A 61 -16.12 2.39 15.26
CA GLY A 61 -15.66 3.51 14.46
C GLY A 61 -15.04 3.07 13.15
N LEU A 62 -14.34 4.01 12.54
CA LEU A 62 -13.59 3.81 11.31
C LEU A 62 -12.09 3.86 11.60
N GLN A 63 -11.34 3.07 10.86
CA GLN A 63 -9.88 3.04 10.89
C GLN A 63 -9.38 3.14 9.46
N VAL A 64 -8.41 4.01 9.20
CA VAL A 64 -7.75 4.06 7.89
C VAL A 64 -6.93 2.79 7.70
N THR A 65 -7.05 2.16 6.54
CA THR A 65 -6.20 1.02 6.20
C THR A 65 -4.81 1.54 5.86
N GLU A 66 -3.77 0.88 6.33
CA GLU A 66 -2.40 1.20 5.95
C GLU A 66 -2.09 0.86 4.48
N SER A 67 -3.03 0.25 3.75
CA SER A 67 -2.90 0.08 2.30
C SER A 67 -3.31 1.38 1.62
N ASP A 68 -2.27 2.18 1.43
CA ASP A 68 -2.34 3.56 1.02
C ASP A 68 -2.41 3.71 -0.51
N THR A 69 -2.25 2.61 -1.27
CA THR A 69 -2.22 2.59 -2.73
C THR A 69 -3.57 2.93 -3.35
N VAL A 70 -3.64 4.10 -4.01
CA VAL A 70 -4.81 4.57 -4.74
C VAL A 70 -4.69 4.38 -6.26
N ASN A 71 -3.47 4.17 -6.76
CA ASN A 71 -3.23 3.97 -8.19
C ASN A 71 -1.97 3.12 -8.45
N THR A 72 -1.85 2.58 -9.66
CA THR A 72 -0.63 1.97 -10.16
C THR A 72 -0.18 2.60 -11.47
N VAL A 73 1.11 2.90 -11.58
CA VAL A 73 1.74 3.39 -12.82
C VAL A 73 2.68 2.30 -13.35
N PRO A 74 2.67 1.95 -14.64
CA PRO A 74 3.61 0.96 -15.17
C PRO A 74 5.07 1.34 -14.92
N GLY A 75 5.92 0.37 -14.63
CA GLY A 75 7.32 0.61 -14.28
C GLY A 75 8.19 1.06 -15.46
N GLN A 76 7.74 0.83 -16.71
CA GLN A 76 8.33 1.39 -17.94
C GLN A 76 9.87 1.28 -18.07
N GLY A 77 10.46 0.17 -17.62
CA GLY A 77 11.89 -0.09 -17.77
C GLY A 77 12.78 0.49 -16.66
N TRP A 78 12.18 1.01 -15.58
CA TRP A 78 12.92 1.31 -14.35
C TRP A 78 13.35 0.03 -13.65
N SER A 79 14.50 0.07 -12.97
CA SER A 79 15.00 -1.04 -12.16
C SER A 79 15.57 -0.57 -10.83
N ILE A 80 15.71 -1.50 -9.88
CA ILE A 80 16.26 -1.24 -8.55
C ILE A 80 17.73 -1.66 -8.51
N ALA A 81 18.63 -0.74 -8.17
CA ALA A 81 20.05 -1.04 -8.01
C ALA A 81 20.38 -1.47 -6.57
N TYR A 82 21.14 -2.56 -6.47
CA TYR A 82 21.62 -3.08 -5.20
C TYR A 82 23.06 -2.66 -4.92
N LEU A 83 23.35 -2.23 -3.68
CA LEU A 83 24.71 -1.84 -3.27
C LEU A 83 25.72 -2.98 -3.34
N ASN A 84 25.24 -4.22 -3.24
CA ASN A 84 26.08 -5.42 -3.33
C ASN A 84 26.42 -5.82 -4.77
N GLY A 85 25.97 -5.05 -5.78
CA GLY A 85 26.19 -5.36 -7.18
C GLY A 85 25.35 -6.52 -7.72
N ALA A 86 24.32 -6.96 -7.01
CA ALA A 86 23.36 -7.94 -7.51
C ALA A 86 22.65 -7.40 -8.76
N THR A 87 22.16 -8.32 -9.60
CA THR A 87 21.38 -7.99 -10.78
C THR A 87 20.20 -7.09 -10.40
N PRO A 88 20.01 -5.94 -11.08
CA PRO A 88 18.88 -5.06 -10.80
C PRO A 88 17.54 -5.75 -11.02
N ASP A 89 16.61 -5.58 -10.09
CA ASP A 89 15.25 -6.09 -10.27
C ASP A 89 14.40 -5.10 -11.06
N PRO A 90 13.64 -5.55 -12.06
CA PRO A 90 12.77 -4.68 -12.83
C PRO A 90 11.61 -4.20 -11.98
N VAL A 91 11.36 -2.89 -12.01
CA VAL A 91 10.13 -2.32 -11.47
C VAL A 91 9.01 -2.63 -12.45
N ILE A 92 8.02 -3.39 -11.99
CA ILE A 92 6.87 -3.79 -12.83
C ILE A 92 5.83 -2.66 -12.84
N ALA A 93 5.62 -2.04 -11.68
CA ALA A 93 4.72 -0.92 -11.49
C ALA A 93 5.14 -0.08 -10.27
N TRP A 94 4.55 1.09 -10.14
CA TRP A 94 4.66 1.98 -9.00
C TRP A 94 3.31 2.03 -8.31
N ALA A 95 3.25 1.58 -7.06
CA ALA A 95 2.10 1.76 -6.19
C ALA A 95 2.10 3.20 -5.67
N VAL A 96 1.16 4.02 -6.14
CA VAL A 96 1.02 5.41 -5.73
C VAL A 96 0.02 5.49 -4.59
N ASP A 97 0.42 6.11 -3.49
CA ASP A 97 -0.46 6.30 -2.36
C ASP A 97 -1.35 7.55 -2.44
N ARG A 98 -2.29 7.67 -1.50
CA ARG A 98 -3.19 8.83 -1.38
C ARG A 98 -2.47 10.16 -1.14
N HIS A 99 -1.21 10.11 -0.72
CA HIS A 99 -0.35 11.28 -0.50
C HIS A 99 0.52 11.59 -1.72
N GLY A 100 0.45 10.77 -2.77
CA GLY A 100 1.23 10.90 -4.00
C GLY A 100 2.62 10.26 -3.93
N TYR A 101 2.97 9.56 -2.85
CA TYR A 101 4.21 8.80 -2.80
C TYR A 101 4.09 7.53 -3.62
N ALA A 102 5.14 7.24 -4.40
CA ALA A 102 5.22 6.05 -5.22
C ALA A 102 6.20 5.05 -4.61
N LYS A 103 5.73 3.84 -4.30
CA LYS A 103 6.58 2.69 -3.95
C LYS A 103 6.73 1.76 -5.15
N PRO A 104 7.93 1.27 -5.48
CA PRO A 104 8.10 0.31 -6.57
C PRO A 104 7.50 -1.06 -6.18
N LEU A 105 6.90 -1.72 -7.17
CA LEU A 105 6.44 -3.10 -7.12
C LEU A 105 7.39 -3.97 -7.96
N ILE A 106 7.94 -5.01 -7.35
CA ILE A 106 8.78 -6.02 -8.03
C ILE A 106 8.13 -7.39 -7.95
N ALA A 107 8.49 -8.30 -8.87
CA ALA A 107 8.06 -9.70 -8.76
C ALA A 107 8.99 -10.46 -7.81
N ASN A 108 8.41 -11.22 -6.90
CA ASN A 108 9.15 -12.21 -6.13
C ASN A 108 9.37 -13.51 -6.93
N SER A 109 10.10 -14.46 -6.34
CA SER A 109 10.42 -15.75 -6.97
C SER A 109 9.20 -16.58 -7.35
N ASP A 110 8.05 -16.32 -6.71
CA ASP A 110 6.79 -17.01 -6.95
C ASP A 110 5.93 -16.30 -8.01
N GLY A 111 6.42 -15.20 -8.58
CA GLY A 111 5.76 -14.44 -9.63
C GLY A 111 4.69 -13.46 -9.13
N TYR A 112 4.61 -13.21 -7.83
CA TYR A 112 3.70 -12.22 -7.27
C TYR A 112 4.38 -10.86 -7.18
N ALA A 113 3.63 -9.80 -7.52
CA ALA A 113 4.08 -8.43 -7.33
C ALA A 113 3.92 -8.01 -5.86
N GLU A 114 5.00 -7.52 -5.25
CA GLU A 114 5.01 -7.03 -3.88
C GLU A 114 5.64 -5.64 -3.78
N PRO A 115 5.16 -4.78 -2.88
CA PRO A 115 5.85 -3.54 -2.52
C PRO A 115 7.26 -3.87 -2.08
N TRP A 116 8.22 -3.22 -2.73
CA TRP A 116 9.59 -3.40 -2.34
C TRP A 116 9.86 -2.63 -1.04
N GLU A 117 10.21 -3.36 0.01
CA GLU A 117 10.48 -2.81 1.34
C GLU A 117 11.78 -3.41 1.89
N GLN A 118 12.96 -2.78 1.66
CA GLN A 118 14.16 -3.02 2.49
C GLN A 118 15.36 -2.07 2.30
N GLU A 119 16.20 -1.98 3.32
CA GLU A 119 17.08 -0.88 3.75
C GLU A 119 18.47 -0.79 3.08
N SER A 120 18.68 -1.29 1.86
CA SER A 120 20.03 -1.36 1.27
C SER A 120 20.06 -1.08 -0.23
N HIS A 121 19.85 0.17 -0.64
CA HIS A 121 19.83 0.55 -2.06
C HIS A 121 21.00 1.43 -2.49
N GLY A 122 21.45 1.18 -3.73
CA GLY A 122 22.26 2.11 -4.49
C GLY A 122 21.41 3.17 -5.20
N GLY A 123 20.11 2.91 -5.38
CA GLY A 123 19.14 3.84 -5.97
C GLY A 123 18.27 3.19 -7.05
N PHE A 124 17.66 4.03 -7.88
CA PHE A 124 16.88 3.60 -9.05
C PHE A 124 17.68 3.81 -10.34
N LEU A 125 17.53 2.87 -11.28
CA LEU A 125 18.10 2.96 -12.61
C LEU A 125 17.02 3.39 -13.59
N SER A 126 17.28 4.48 -14.32
CA SER A 126 16.36 5.00 -15.31
C SER A 126 16.33 4.12 -16.57
N PRO A 127 15.20 4.10 -17.29
CA PRO A 127 15.09 3.39 -18.55
C PRO A 127 16.16 3.88 -19.54
N GLY A 128 16.94 2.95 -20.09
CA GLY A 128 17.93 3.25 -21.12
C GLY A 128 19.26 3.82 -20.60
N ASN A 129 19.53 3.82 -19.28
CA ASN A 129 20.87 4.08 -18.78
C ASN A 129 21.76 2.83 -18.97
N PRO A 130 22.77 2.85 -19.87
CA PRO A 130 23.59 1.68 -20.16
C PRO A 130 24.57 1.34 -19.03
N ASP A 131 24.87 2.29 -18.15
CA ASP A 131 25.97 2.14 -17.19
C ASP A 131 25.58 1.44 -15.90
N ASN A 132 24.28 1.20 -15.64
CA ASN A 132 23.72 0.55 -14.44
C ASN A 132 24.34 1.01 -13.10
N SER A 133 25.06 2.13 -13.10
CA SER A 133 25.79 2.65 -11.96
C SER A 133 24.88 3.62 -11.23
N PRO A 134 24.75 3.53 -9.90
CA PRO A 134 24.00 4.51 -9.14
C PRO A 134 24.60 5.89 -9.44
N TYR A 135 23.73 6.87 -9.71
CA TYR A 135 24.13 8.23 -10.07
C TYR A 135 25.23 8.74 -9.14
N ARG A 136 26.45 8.94 -9.66
CA ARG A 136 27.50 9.69 -8.97
C ARG A 136 27.23 11.16 -9.23
N PRO A 137 26.97 12.00 -8.21
CA PRO A 137 26.98 13.44 -8.43
C PRO A 137 28.33 13.82 -9.04
N ALA A 138 28.30 14.72 -10.02
CA ALA A 138 29.52 15.19 -10.66
C ALA A 138 30.47 15.72 -9.56
N PRO A 139 31.79 15.44 -9.63
CA PRO A 139 32.72 16.04 -8.69
C PRO A 139 32.54 17.55 -8.78
N GLU A 140 32.29 18.19 -7.63
CA GLU A 140 32.31 19.64 -7.51
C GLU A 140 33.59 20.10 -8.19
N GLN A 141 33.46 20.93 -9.23
CA GLN A 141 34.64 21.52 -9.82
C GLN A 141 35.25 22.39 -8.73
N GLU A 142 36.41 21.97 -8.23
CA GLU A 142 37.28 22.86 -7.46
C GLU A 142 37.48 24.11 -8.33
N MET A 143 36.80 25.19 -7.93
CA MET A 143 37.08 26.51 -8.45
C MET A 143 38.45 26.89 -7.91
N ASP A 144 39.46 26.85 -8.80
CA ASP A 144 40.75 27.50 -8.61
C ASP A 144 40.60 29.00 -8.26
#